data_AF-A0A2H3E4D2-F1
#
_entry.id   AF-A0A2H3E4D2-F1
#
_cell.length_a   1.000
_cell.length_b   1.000
_cell.length_c   1.000
_cell.angle_alpha   90.00
_cell.angle_beta   90.00
_cell.angle_gamma   90.00
#
_symmetry.space_group_name_H-M   'P 1'
#
loop_
_entity.id
_entity.type
_entity.pdbx_description
1 polymer ?
#
loop_
_entity_poly.entity_id
_entity_poly.type
_entity_poly.pdbx_seq_one_letter_code
_entity_poly.pdbx_strand_id
1 'polypeptide(L)'
;YRQALEIIESYPALEKSMRELGVADEKEFKAWLKEEEIYLSGLQHEPPEETLEMEYFTRLVHYYDIEYAASLSQLSLRVSFINTTAETHPQTRDDTRKMETARRHLLEKRSQELERVQDLERSLNICPEERWSVGSEKWVENEQRVAMRTYRQRLDLLEALVVGRIFELTKMNKSHTGYRMRKHIGKALQARSKAIRSALSQYNAAAAAALNPSRPPLQWERVVEYAFLSDFDLLRDVRQDMSGCKWATPAGRKAMDTYFKICRAKEEIKRLNIKIHRIITYMHIEEVHLQHRERLLAATNPALALQISSYRRGRERFYALHMRRFYALSLDPGFTGNIGVG
;
A
#
# COMPACT_ATOMS: atom_id res chain seq x y z
N TYR A 1 -21.61 20.94 4.08
CA TYR A 1 -22.87 21.18 3.37
C TYR A 1 -22.61 21.76 1.99
N ARG A 2 -22.17 23.02 1.88
CA ARG A 2 -21.82 23.66 0.59
C ARG A 2 -20.89 22.83 -0.30
N GLN A 3 -19.81 22.29 0.25
CA GLN A 3 -18.93 21.38 -0.48
C GLN A 3 -19.64 20.12 -1.00
N ALA A 4 -20.60 19.58 -0.25
CA ALA A 4 -21.37 18.42 -0.71
C ALA A 4 -22.35 18.81 -1.84
N LEU A 5 -22.93 20.01 -1.79
CA LEU A 5 -23.74 20.54 -2.88
C LEU A 5 -22.91 20.75 -4.15
N GLU A 6 -21.74 21.39 -4.04
CA GLU A 6 -20.80 21.59 -5.15
C GLU A 6 -20.39 20.26 -5.81
N ILE A 7 -20.12 19.22 -5.01
CA ILE A 7 -19.84 17.89 -5.54
C ILE A 7 -21.06 17.32 -6.27
N ILE A 8 -22.27 17.49 -5.76
CA ILE A 8 -23.49 17.02 -6.43
C ILE A 8 -23.75 17.78 -7.73
N GLU A 9 -23.46 19.08 -7.77
CA GLU A 9 -23.55 19.91 -8.98
C GLU A 9 -22.60 19.46 -10.10
N SER A 10 -21.57 18.67 -9.79
CA SER A 10 -20.68 18.07 -10.80
C SER A 10 -21.31 16.91 -11.60
N TYR A 11 -22.55 16.52 -11.29
CA TYR A 11 -23.26 15.42 -11.96
C TYR A 11 -23.33 15.53 -13.50
N PRO A 12 -23.60 16.70 -14.12
CA PRO A 12 -23.59 16.81 -15.58
C PRO A 12 -22.22 16.51 -16.22
N ALA A 13 -21.13 16.76 -15.49
CA ALA A 13 -19.78 16.39 -15.95
C ALA A 13 -19.61 14.86 -15.93
N LEU A 14 -20.18 14.17 -14.95
CA LEU A 14 -20.23 12.71 -14.92
C LEU A 14 -21.03 12.14 -16.10
N GLU A 15 -22.21 12.70 -16.40
CA GLU A 15 -23.03 12.27 -17.55
C GLU A 15 -22.28 12.43 -18.89
N LYS A 16 -21.49 13.50 -19.02
CA LYS A 16 -20.62 13.69 -20.18
C LYS A 16 -19.57 12.56 -20.26
N SER A 17 -18.88 12.28 -19.16
CA SER A 17 -17.89 11.18 -19.12
C SER A 17 -18.51 9.80 -19.34
N MET A 18 -19.73 9.55 -18.86
CA MET A 18 -20.46 8.31 -19.11
C MET A 18 -20.74 8.11 -20.61
N ARG A 19 -21.16 9.17 -21.30
CA ARG A 19 -21.36 9.14 -22.77
C ARG A 19 -20.06 8.87 -23.52
N GLU A 20 -18.96 9.51 -23.12
CA GLU A 20 -17.63 9.30 -23.71
C GLU A 20 -17.11 7.86 -23.51
N LEU A 21 -17.45 7.22 -22.38
CA LEU A 21 -17.03 5.85 -22.05
C LEU A 21 -18.01 4.77 -22.56
N GLY A 22 -19.15 5.18 -23.13
CA GLY A 22 -20.23 4.28 -23.53
C GLY A 22 -20.80 3.49 -22.34
N VAL A 23 -21.00 4.16 -21.21
CA VAL A 23 -21.63 3.64 -19.98
C VAL A 23 -23.09 4.09 -19.98
N ALA A 24 -24.03 3.15 -19.94
CA ALA A 24 -25.46 3.46 -20.05
C ALA A 24 -26.14 3.60 -18.68
N ASP A 25 -25.75 2.79 -17.70
CA ASP A 25 -26.30 2.81 -16.33
C ASP A 25 -25.18 3.10 -15.30
N GLU A 26 -25.47 3.96 -14.33
CA GLU A 26 -24.60 4.19 -13.17
C GLU A 26 -24.32 2.91 -12.37
N LYS A 27 -25.20 1.91 -12.45
CA LYS A 27 -24.97 0.61 -11.82
C LYS A 27 -23.71 -0.09 -12.34
N GLU A 28 -23.26 0.22 -13.55
CA GLU A 28 -21.99 -0.28 -14.09
C GLU A 28 -20.82 0.11 -13.20
N PHE A 29 -20.82 1.30 -12.57
CA PHE A 29 -19.74 1.70 -11.65
C PHE A 29 -19.68 0.81 -10.39
N LYS A 30 -20.82 0.27 -9.94
CA LYS A 30 -20.85 -0.68 -8.82
C LYS A 30 -20.34 -2.06 -9.26
N ALA A 31 -20.63 -2.47 -10.49
CA ALA A 31 -20.07 -3.68 -11.07
C ALA A 31 -18.55 -3.55 -11.22
N TRP A 32 -18.07 -2.42 -11.74
CA TRP A 32 -16.65 -2.10 -11.85
C TRP A 32 -15.94 -2.13 -10.50
N LEU A 33 -16.56 -1.61 -9.44
CA LEU A 33 -15.99 -1.70 -8.08
C LEU A 33 -15.84 -3.15 -7.61
N LYS A 34 -16.82 -4.00 -7.92
CA LYS A 34 -16.78 -5.42 -7.55
C LYS A 34 -15.76 -6.20 -8.38
N GLU A 35 -15.66 -5.91 -9.68
CA GLU A 35 -14.62 -6.47 -10.55
C GLU A 35 -13.22 -6.09 -10.06
N GLU A 36 -13.02 -4.81 -9.71
CA GLU A 36 -11.78 -4.33 -9.11
C GLU A 36 -11.49 -5.04 -7.79
N GLU A 37 -12.47 -5.21 -6.91
CA GLU A 37 -12.31 -5.94 -5.65
C GLU A 37 -11.89 -7.39 -5.88
N ILE A 38 -12.55 -8.12 -6.78
CA ILE A 38 -12.22 -9.52 -7.12
C ILE A 38 -10.79 -9.60 -7.67
N TYR A 39 -10.43 -8.69 -8.57
CA TYR A 39 -9.08 -8.63 -9.15
C TYR A 39 -8.02 -8.38 -8.07
N LEU A 40 -8.21 -7.36 -7.22
CA LEU A 40 -7.28 -7.02 -6.14
C LEU A 40 -7.20 -8.12 -5.07
N SER A 41 -8.30 -8.83 -4.78
CA SER A 41 -8.28 -9.99 -3.90
C SER A 41 -7.52 -11.17 -4.53
N GLY A 42 -7.66 -11.39 -5.84
CA GLY A 42 -6.90 -12.41 -6.57
C GLY A 42 -5.39 -12.16 -6.60
N LEU A 43 -4.97 -10.90 -6.47
CA LEU A 43 -3.55 -10.51 -6.39
C LEU A 43 -2.92 -10.79 -5.01
N GLN A 44 -3.70 -11.05 -3.96
CA GLN A 44 -3.16 -11.30 -2.62
C GLN A 44 -2.44 -12.65 -2.50
N HIS A 45 -2.75 -13.60 -3.38
CA HIS A 45 -2.14 -14.92 -3.40
C HIS A 45 -1.24 -15.06 -4.63
N GLU A 46 0.01 -15.49 -4.42
CA GLU A 46 0.85 -15.98 -5.51
C GLU A 46 0.12 -17.16 -6.18
N PRO A 47 0.15 -17.30 -7.52
CA PRO A 47 -0.45 -18.47 -8.13
C PRO A 47 0.26 -19.71 -7.56
N PRO A 48 -0.40 -20.87 -7.49
CA PRO A 48 0.22 -22.13 -7.04
C PRO A 48 1.28 -22.66 -8.02
N GLU A 49 1.97 -21.77 -8.72
CA GLU A 49 3.13 -22.02 -9.58
C GLU A 49 4.40 -22.30 -8.77
N GLU A 50 4.37 -22.28 -7.42
CA GLU A 50 5.39 -22.95 -6.60
C GLU A 50 5.29 -24.45 -6.81
N THR A 51 5.73 -24.87 -7.99
CA THR A 51 6.02 -26.25 -8.28
C THR A 51 7.24 -26.63 -7.45
N LEU A 52 7.21 -27.84 -6.88
CA LEU A 52 8.36 -28.43 -6.20
C LEU A 52 9.62 -28.37 -7.09
N GLU A 53 9.47 -28.35 -8.42
CA GLU A 53 10.54 -28.14 -9.41
C GLU A 53 11.28 -26.80 -9.28
N MET A 54 10.58 -25.69 -9.02
CA MET A 54 11.20 -24.36 -8.87
C MET A 54 11.92 -24.22 -7.53
N GLU A 55 11.34 -24.81 -6.47
CA GLU A 55 12.01 -24.88 -5.17
C GLU A 55 13.27 -25.74 -5.28
N TYR A 56 13.15 -26.91 -5.91
CA TYR A 56 14.27 -27.79 -6.19
C TYR A 56 15.38 -27.06 -6.96
N PHE A 57 15.07 -26.40 -8.07
CA PHE A 57 16.03 -25.59 -8.82
C PHE A 57 16.74 -24.55 -7.93
N THR A 58 15.98 -23.76 -7.18
CA THR A 58 16.55 -22.68 -6.35
C THR A 58 17.49 -23.26 -5.27
N ARG A 59 17.11 -24.39 -4.67
CA ARG A 59 17.95 -25.11 -3.70
C ARG A 59 19.20 -25.70 -4.35
N LEU A 60 19.08 -26.21 -5.56
CA LEU A 60 20.16 -26.79 -6.32
C LEU A 60 21.21 -25.73 -6.74
N VAL A 61 20.76 -24.55 -7.18
CA VAL A 61 21.64 -23.38 -7.43
C VAL A 61 22.41 -23.03 -6.16
N HIS A 62 21.71 -22.87 -5.03
CA HIS A 62 22.34 -22.53 -3.76
C HIS A 62 23.32 -23.61 -3.28
N TYR A 63 23.01 -24.89 -3.51
CA TYR A 63 23.93 -26.00 -3.24
C TYR A 63 25.21 -25.88 -4.07
N TYR A 64 25.10 -25.67 -5.39
CA TYR A 64 26.26 -25.51 -6.27
C TYR A 64 27.10 -24.28 -5.93
N ASP A 65 26.48 -23.16 -5.56
CA ASP A 65 27.19 -21.96 -5.09
C ASP A 65 28.01 -22.25 -3.82
N ILE A 66 27.44 -22.98 -2.86
CA ILE A 66 28.14 -23.37 -1.63
C ILE A 66 29.24 -24.38 -1.93
N GLU A 67 28.99 -25.36 -2.81
CA GLU A 67 29.99 -26.33 -3.22
C GLU A 67 31.20 -25.65 -3.86
N TYR A 68 30.96 -24.71 -4.77
CA TYR A 68 32.00 -23.89 -5.38
C TYR A 68 32.74 -23.06 -4.32
N ALA A 69 32.03 -22.36 -3.43
CA ALA A 69 32.65 -21.57 -2.36
C ALA A 69 33.48 -22.43 -1.38
N ALA A 70 33.00 -23.64 -1.05
CA ALA A 70 33.73 -24.58 -0.21
C ALA A 70 35.03 -25.06 -0.90
N SER A 71 34.97 -25.31 -2.21
CA SER A 71 36.15 -25.68 -3.01
C SER A 71 37.20 -24.56 -3.01
N LEU A 72 36.79 -23.30 -3.20
CA LEU A 72 37.66 -22.13 -3.14
C LEU A 72 38.23 -21.91 -1.73
N SER A 73 37.42 -22.06 -0.68
CA SER A 73 37.86 -21.97 0.71
C SER A 73 38.93 -23.01 1.03
N GLN A 74 38.77 -24.24 0.52
CA GLN A 74 39.76 -25.31 0.69
C GLN A 74 41.08 -25.01 -0.03
N LEU A 75 41.02 -24.47 -1.25
CA LEU A 75 42.21 -24.03 -1.99
C LEU A 75 42.90 -22.85 -1.28
N SER A 76 42.15 -21.85 -0.81
CA SER A 76 42.68 -20.70 -0.07
C SER A 76 43.41 -21.13 1.20
N LEU A 77 42.83 -22.07 1.97
CA LEU A 77 43.48 -22.62 3.15
C LEU A 77 44.77 -23.36 2.79
N ARG A 78 44.75 -24.21 1.77
CA ARG A 78 45.97 -24.90 1.29
C ARG A 78 47.08 -23.92 0.92
N VAL A 79 46.78 -22.86 0.18
CA VAL A 79 47.75 -21.82 -0.19
C VAL A 79 48.28 -21.10 1.06
N SER A 80 47.40 -20.77 2.02
CA SER A 80 47.83 -20.12 3.27
C SER A 80 48.77 -20.98 4.12
N PHE A 81 48.54 -22.30 4.17
CA PHE A 81 49.42 -23.24 4.87
C PHE A 81 50.79 -23.37 4.19
N ILE A 82 50.83 -23.39 2.85
CA ILE A 82 52.08 -23.46 2.08
C ILE A 82 52.92 -22.19 2.25
N ASN A 83 52.27 -21.02 2.35
CA ASN A 83 52.94 -19.73 2.45
C ASN A 83 53.31 -19.31 3.90
N THR A 84 52.96 -20.11 4.91
CA THR A 84 53.25 -19.78 6.30
C THR A 84 54.71 -20.12 6.65
N THR A 85 55.50 -19.11 7.01
CA THR A 85 56.89 -19.25 7.46
C THR A 85 57.00 -19.05 8.98
N ALA A 86 58.10 -19.52 9.59
CA ALA A 86 58.31 -19.42 11.04
C ALA A 86 58.23 -17.97 11.60
N GLU A 87 58.56 -16.98 10.77
CA GLU A 87 58.52 -15.55 11.11
C GLU A 87 57.11 -14.94 11.05
N THR A 88 56.23 -15.47 10.20
CA THR A 88 54.85 -14.97 10.00
C THR A 88 53.82 -15.73 10.85
N HIS A 89 54.21 -16.87 11.41
CA HIS A 89 53.38 -17.80 12.18
C HIS A 89 52.52 -17.19 13.31
N PRO A 90 52.98 -16.20 14.11
CA PRO A 90 52.16 -15.65 15.21
C PRO A 90 50.94 -14.85 14.71
N GLN A 91 51.09 -14.11 13.61
CA GLN A 91 50.02 -13.30 13.01
C GLN A 91 49.11 -14.15 12.11
N THR A 92 49.67 -15.10 11.36
CA THR A 92 48.90 -15.99 10.47
C THR A 92 48.08 -17.05 11.22
N ARG A 93 48.39 -17.37 12.48
CA ARG A 93 47.66 -18.37 13.27
C ARG A 93 46.21 -18.00 13.53
N ASP A 94 45.94 -16.74 13.85
CA ASP A 94 44.57 -16.29 14.15
C ASP A 94 43.73 -16.20 12.86
N ASP A 95 44.35 -15.81 11.74
CA ASP A 95 43.67 -15.72 10.45
C ASP A 95 43.44 -17.09 9.80
N THR A 96 44.39 -18.03 9.91
CA THR A 96 44.20 -19.43 9.50
C THR A 96 43.11 -20.12 10.34
N ARG A 97 43.01 -19.82 11.64
CA ARG A 97 41.94 -20.35 12.51
C ARG A 97 40.56 -19.79 12.13
N LYS A 98 40.46 -18.49 11.79
CA LYS A 98 39.22 -17.89 11.26
C LYS A 98 38.82 -18.54 9.93
N MET A 99 39.77 -18.69 9.00
CA MET A 99 39.53 -19.33 7.70
C MET A 99 39.07 -20.79 7.86
N GLU A 100 39.71 -21.56 8.76
CA GLU A 100 39.31 -22.95 9.03
C GLU A 100 37.92 -23.03 9.69
N THR A 101 37.58 -22.09 10.58
CA THR A 101 36.23 -21.99 11.16
C THR A 101 35.20 -21.67 10.08
N ALA A 102 35.48 -20.71 9.20
CA ALA A 102 34.61 -20.37 8.07
C ALA A 102 34.44 -21.57 7.10
N ARG A 103 35.52 -22.33 6.84
CA ARG A 103 35.46 -23.55 6.04
C ARG A 103 34.55 -24.60 6.67
N ARG A 104 34.67 -24.84 7.97
CA ARG A 104 33.81 -25.80 8.69
C ARG A 104 32.34 -25.42 8.58
N HIS A 105 31.99 -24.16 8.83
CA HIS A 105 30.62 -23.69 8.66
C HIS A 105 30.12 -23.83 7.22
N LEU A 106 30.97 -23.58 6.21
CA LEU A 106 30.61 -23.79 4.81
C LEU A 106 30.36 -25.27 4.49
N LEU A 107 31.17 -26.18 5.03
CA LEU A 107 30.96 -27.63 4.87
C LEU A 107 29.70 -28.13 5.56
N GLU A 108 29.43 -27.66 6.78
CA GLU A 108 28.18 -27.94 7.49
C GLU A 108 26.96 -27.43 6.71
N LYS A 109 27.05 -26.21 6.16
CA LYS A 109 26.01 -25.65 5.31
C LYS A 109 25.83 -26.47 4.03
N ARG A 110 26.93 -26.92 3.40
CA ARG A 110 26.88 -27.80 2.22
C ARG A 110 26.15 -29.09 2.52
N SER A 111 26.43 -29.75 3.65
CA SER A 111 25.73 -30.99 4.03
C SER A 111 24.24 -30.74 4.29
N GLN A 112 23.89 -29.64 4.96
CA GLN A 112 22.49 -29.29 5.22
C GLN A 112 21.71 -28.99 3.93
N GLU A 113 22.29 -28.27 2.99
CA GLU A 113 21.62 -28.00 1.71
C GLU A 113 21.54 -29.26 0.83
N LEU A 114 22.56 -30.13 0.87
CA LEU A 114 22.51 -31.43 0.18
C LEU A 114 21.36 -32.30 0.70
N GLU A 115 21.17 -32.37 2.01
CA GLU A 115 20.06 -33.11 2.62
C GLU A 115 18.70 -32.60 2.13
N ARG A 116 18.52 -31.27 2.11
CA ARG A 116 17.29 -30.64 1.59
C ARG A 116 17.07 -30.90 0.10
N VAL A 117 18.13 -30.86 -0.71
CA VAL A 117 18.07 -31.21 -2.14
C VAL A 117 17.64 -32.67 -2.30
N GLN A 118 18.17 -33.59 -1.50
CA GLN A 118 17.81 -35.01 -1.52
C GLN A 118 16.38 -35.27 -1.04
N ASP A 119 15.87 -34.51 -0.06
CA ASP A 119 14.46 -34.55 0.34
C ASP A 119 13.54 -34.17 -0.83
N LEU A 120 13.90 -33.11 -1.56
CA LEU A 120 13.14 -32.66 -2.73
C LEU A 120 13.25 -33.64 -3.91
N GLU A 121 14.42 -34.24 -4.15
CA GLU A 121 14.61 -35.32 -5.14
C GLU A 121 13.68 -36.50 -4.86
N ARG A 122 13.56 -36.90 -3.58
CA ARG A 122 12.60 -37.94 -3.16
C ARG A 122 11.15 -37.53 -3.42
N SER A 123 10.79 -36.27 -3.17
CA SER A 123 9.43 -35.78 -3.41
C SER A 123 9.06 -35.69 -4.89
N LEU A 124 10.05 -35.42 -5.75
CA LEU A 124 9.90 -35.28 -7.20
C LEU A 124 10.16 -36.58 -7.97
N ASN A 125 10.54 -37.66 -7.29
CA ASN A 125 10.99 -38.94 -7.88
C ASN A 125 12.17 -38.78 -8.87
N ILE A 126 13.11 -37.89 -8.56
CA ILE A 126 14.34 -37.70 -9.35
C ILE A 126 15.40 -38.67 -8.83
N CYS A 127 15.96 -39.49 -9.70
CA CYS A 127 17.08 -40.35 -9.35
C CYS A 127 18.36 -39.53 -9.12
N PRO A 128 19.25 -39.91 -8.18
CA PRO A 128 20.51 -39.19 -7.94
C PRO A 128 21.40 -39.03 -9.19
N GLU A 129 21.31 -39.98 -10.13
CA GLU A 129 22.01 -39.97 -11.41
C GLU A 129 21.43 -38.96 -12.41
N GLU A 130 20.20 -38.52 -12.22
CA GLU A 130 19.46 -37.57 -13.06
C GLU A 130 19.39 -36.15 -12.46
N ARG A 131 20.17 -35.88 -11.41
CA ARG A 131 20.27 -34.55 -10.80
C ARG A 131 20.58 -33.49 -11.85
N TRP A 132 19.82 -32.39 -11.83
CA TRP A 132 19.94 -31.36 -12.86
C TRP A 132 21.31 -30.69 -12.82
N SER A 133 22.06 -30.80 -13.91
CA SER A 133 23.33 -30.13 -14.08
C SER A 133 23.14 -28.77 -14.76
N VAL A 134 24.10 -27.87 -14.54
CA VAL A 134 24.16 -26.57 -15.22
C VAL A 134 24.15 -26.79 -16.73
N GLY A 135 23.14 -26.24 -17.41
CA GLY A 135 22.96 -26.36 -18.86
C GLY A 135 22.11 -27.55 -19.33
N SER A 136 21.58 -28.39 -18.43
CA SER A 136 20.55 -29.38 -18.78
C SER A 136 19.24 -28.70 -19.21
N GLU A 137 18.41 -29.38 -20.01
CA GLU A 137 17.14 -28.82 -20.49
C GLU A 137 16.24 -28.39 -19.33
N LYS A 138 16.12 -29.25 -18.31
CA LYS A 138 15.35 -28.97 -17.09
C LYS A 138 15.92 -27.81 -16.27
N TRP A 139 17.25 -27.64 -16.27
CA TRP A 139 17.90 -26.50 -15.64
C TRP A 139 17.51 -25.19 -16.34
N VAL A 140 17.67 -25.11 -17.66
CA VAL A 140 17.38 -23.89 -18.42
C VAL A 140 15.90 -23.53 -18.36
N GLU A 141 15.01 -24.53 -18.44
CA GLU A 141 13.56 -24.32 -18.30
C GLU A 141 13.21 -23.70 -16.92
N ASN A 142 13.73 -24.29 -15.84
CA ASN A 142 13.42 -23.80 -14.49
C ASN A 142 14.16 -22.50 -14.15
N GLU A 143 15.34 -22.26 -14.71
CA GLU A 143 16.05 -20.98 -14.65
C GLU A 143 15.18 -19.86 -15.22
N GLN A 144 14.59 -20.07 -16.40
CA GLN A 144 13.65 -19.11 -17.01
C GLN A 144 12.39 -18.92 -16.17
N ARG A 145 11.80 -20.01 -15.65
CA ARG A 145 10.61 -19.93 -14.77
C ARG A 145 10.89 -19.14 -13.49
N VAL A 146 12.03 -19.39 -12.83
CA VAL A 146 12.43 -18.68 -11.60
C VAL A 146 12.80 -17.23 -11.90
N ALA A 147 13.44 -16.93 -13.03
CA ALA A 147 13.70 -15.57 -13.47
C ALA A 147 12.39 -14.80 -13.71
N MET A 148 11.42 -15.40 -14.43
CA MET A 148 10.09 -14.82 -14.66
C MET A 148 9.33 -14.60 -13.36
N ARG A 149 9.38 -15.55 -12.41
CA ARG A 149 8.79 -15.38 -11.07
C ARG A 149 9.44 -14.22 -10.33
N THR A 150 10.77 -14.18 -10.29
CA THR A 150 11.51 -13.10 -9.62
C THR A 150 11.14 -11.76 -10.22
N TYR A 151 11.04 -11.66 -11.55
CA TYR A 151 10.55 -10.46 -12.24
C TYR A 151 9.14 -10.06 -11.77
N ARG A 152 8.18 -10.98 -11.77
CA ARG A 152 6.80 -10.72 -11.28
C ARG A 152 6.79 -10.25 -9.83
N GLN A 153 7.54 -10.90 -8.93
CA GLN A 153 7.64 -10.50 -7.53
C GLN A 153 8.26 -9.11 -7.35
N ARG A 154 9.31 -8.78 -8.11
CA ARG A 154 9.91 -7.43 -8.06
C ARG A 154 8.95 -6.37 -8.60
N LEU A 155 8.14 -6.73 -9.60
CA LEU A 155 7.10 -5.89 -10.15
C LEU A 155 5.98 -5.63 -9.13
N ASP A 156 5.43 -6.67 -8.50
CA ASP A 156 4.41 -6.56 -7.44
C ASP A 156 4.91 -5.69 -6.26
N LEU A 157 6.18 -5.89 -5.85
CA LEU A 157 6.80 -5.09 -4.79
C LEU A 157 6.94 -3.62 -5.20
N LEU A 158 7.38 -3.35 -6.43
CA LEU A 158 7.52 -2.00 -6.94
C LEU A 158 6.16 -1.28 -7.00
N GLU A 159 5.13 -1.97 -7.50
CA GLU A 159 3.75 -1.50 -7.50
C GLU A 159 3.29 -1.12 -6.08
N ALA A 160 3.35 -2.06 -5.15
CA ALA A 160 2.84 -1.85 -3.79
C ALA A 160 3.50 -0.63 -3.12
N LEU A 161 4.80 -0.43 -3.37
CA LEU A 161 5.54 0.72 -2.86
C LEU A 161 5.09 2.04 -3.51
N VAL A 162 4.86 2.05 -4.82
CA VAL A 162 4.40 3.25 -5.55
C VAL A 162 2.97 3.61 -5.17
N VAL A 163 2.05 2.64 -5.18
CA VAL A 163 0.66 2.81 -4.72
C VAL A 163 0.65 3.37 -3.29
N GLY A 164 1.45 2.78 -2.41
CA GLY A 164 1.61 3.24 -1.05
C GLY A 164 2.11 4.70 -0.94
N ARG A 165 3.04 5.12 -1.80
CA ARG A 165 3.51 6.52 -1.87
C ARG A 165 2.41 7.47 -2.35
N ILE A 166 1.62 7.11 -3.37
CA ILE A 166 0.51 7.93 -3.87
C ILE A 166 -0.53 8.18 -2.76
N PHE A 167 -0.87 7.14 -1.99
CA PHE A 167 -1.76 7.27 -0.84
C PHE A 167 -1.19 8.18 0.26
N GLU A 168 0.12 8.13 0.52
CA GLU A 168 0.77 9.03 1.48
C GLU A 168 0.79 10.48 1.02
N LEU A 169 1.07 10.74 -0.26
CA LEU A 169 0.98 12.08 -0.84
C LEU A 169 -0.45 12.64 -0.74
N THR A 170 -1.44 11.80 -1.02
CA THR A 170 -2.85 12.15 -0.86
C THR A 170 -3.19 12.49 0.60
N LYS A 171 -2.65 11.74 1.57
CA LYS A 171 -2.81 12.04 3.00
C LYS A 171 -2.12 13.34 3.41
N MET A 172 -0.96 13.66 2.83
CA MET A 172 -0.24 14.91 3.06
C MET A 172 -1.06 16.13 2.64
N ASN A 173 -1.79 16.01 1.53
CA ASN A 173 -2.61 17.08 0.96
C ASN A 173 -3.97 17.27 1.65
N LYS A 174 -4.32 16.47 2.67
CA LYS A 174 -5.56 16.66 3.45
C LYS A 174 -5.43 17.85 4.40
N SER A 175 -6.38 18.78 4.33
CA SER A 175 -6.48 19.90 5.27
C SER A 175 -6.68 19.40 6.71
N HIS A 176 -6.19 20.17 7.69
CA HIS A 176 -6.23 19.88 9.14
C HIS A 176 -5.28 18.78 9.67
N THR A 177 -4.24 18.36 8.94
CA THR A 177 -3.18 17.54 9.55
C THR A 177 -2.27 18.38 10.47
N GLY A 178 -2.26 18.07 11.77
CA GLY A 178 -1.39 18.72 12.73
C GLY A 178 0.11 18.62 12.35
N TYR A 179 0.92 19.58 12.80
CA TYR A 179 2.35 19.66 12.44
C TYR A 179 3.12 18.36 12.67
N ARG A 180 2.88 17.67 13.80
CA ARG A 180 3.49 16.38 14.12
C ARG A 180 3.16 15.31 13.08
N MET A 181 1.90 15.24 12.64
CA MET A 181 1.46 14.28 11.63
C MET A 181 2.16 14.56 10.28
N ARG A 182 2.25 15.84 9.87
CA ARG A 182 2.98 16.24 8.66
C ARG A 182 4.45 15.82 8.69
N LYS A 183 5.12 15.96 9.83
CA LYS A 183 6.52 15.49 10.00
C LYS A 183 6.65 13.98 9.85
N HIS A 184 5.70 13.19 10.38
CA HIS A 184 5.69 11.74 10.21
C HIS A 184 5.44 11.33 8.75
N ILE A 185 4.50 11.98 8.07
CA ILE A 185 4.24 11.75 6.63
C ILE A 185 5.49 12.08 5.80
N GLY A 186 6.16 13.20 6.07
CA GLY A 186 7.41 13.57 5.38
C GLY A 186 8.52 12.53 5.54
N LYS A 187 8.72 12.00 6.76
CA LYS A 187 9.69 10.91 7.00
C LYS A 187 9.31 9.62 6.28
N ALA A 188 8.02 9.27 6.28
CA ALA A 188 7.51 8.08 5.60
C ALA A 188 7.73 8.19 4.08
N LEU A 189 7.46 9.35 3.48
CA LEU A 189 7.70 9.63 2.07
C LEU A 189 9.19 9.50 1.70
N GLN A 190 10.10 9.99 2.54
CA GLN A 190 11.55 9.83 2.34
C GLN A 190 11.96 8.36 2.38
N ALA A 191 11.51 7.61 3.39
CA ALA A 191 11.81 6.19 3.54
C ALA A 191 11.27 5.37 2.35
N ARG A 192 10.03 5.63 1.93
CA ARG A 192 9.43 4.98 0.75
C ARG A 192 10.14 5.37 -0.53
N SER A 193 10.58 6.61 -0.69
CA SER A 193 11.33 7.01 -1.89
C SER A 193 12.63 6.23 -2.03
N LYS A 194 13.33 5.97 -0.91
CA LYS A 194 14.50 5.09 -0.90
C LYS A 194 14.13 3.63 -1.23
N ALA A 195 13.02 3.13 -0.69
CA ALA A 195 12.53 1.78 -0.96
C ALA A 195 12.17 1.60 -2.45
N ILE A 196 11.46 2.56 -3.05
CA ILE A 196 11.09 2.53 -4.48
C ILE A 196 12.34 2.55 -5.35
N ARG A 197 13.38 3.35 -5.04
CA ARG A 197 14.64 3.32 -5.80
C ARG A 197 15.30 1.95 -5.77
N SER A 198 15.30 1.30 -4.60
CA SER A 198 15.86 -0.06 -4.47
C SER A 198 15.01 -1.09 -5.24
N ALA A 199 13.69 -1.04 -5.11
CA ALA A 199 12.78 -1.91 -5.84
C ALA A 199 12.85 -1.70 -7.35
N LEU A 200 13.03 -0.46 -7.82
CA LEU A 200 13.21 -0.12 -9.23
C LEU A 200 14.49 -0.74 -9.80
N SER A 201 15.60 -0.66 -9.05
CA SER A 201 16.86 -1.31 -9.42
C SER A 201 16.70 -2.82 -9.52
N GLN A 202 16.06 -3.44 -8.51
CA GLN A 202 15.78 -4.89 -8.51
C GLN A 202 14.85 -5.31 -9.65
N TYR A 203 13.83 -4.51 -9.96
CA TYR A 203 12.93 -4.73 -11.10
C TYR A 203 13.69 -4.67 -12.42
N ASN A 204 14.49 -3.62 -12.66
CA ASN A 204 15.24 -3.48 -13.90
C ASN A 204 16.24 -4.64 -14.09
N ALA A 205 16.89 -5.10 -13.01
CA ALA A 205 17.76 -6.26 -13.03
C ALA A 205 16.99 -7.56 -13.34
N ALA A 206 15.84 -7.78 -12.69
CA ALA A 206 15.03 -8.96 -12.92
C ALA A 206 14.40 -8.98 -14.33
N ALA A 207 14.00 -7.82 -14.85
CA ALA A 207 13.47 -7.67 -16.21
C ALA A 207 14.53 -8.03 -17.26
N ALA A 208 15.77 -7.61 -17.05
CA ALA A 208 16.88 -7.95 -17.94
C ALA A 208 17.24 -9.45 -17.92
N ALA A 209 17.02 -10.13 -16.78
CA ALA A 209 17.27 -11.56 -16.64
C ALA A 209 16.12 -12.43 -17.21
N ALA A 210 14.87 -11.97 -17.11
CA ALA A 210 13.69 -12.77 -17.43
C ALA A 210 13.16 -12.60 -18.86
N LEU A 211 13.36 -11.43 -19.48
CA LEU A 211 12.71 -11.07 -20.75
C LEU A 211 13.70 -11.09 -21.92
N ASN A 212 13.32 -11.76 -23.01
CA ASN A 212 14.04 -11.78 -24.28
C ASN A 212 13.11 -11.33 -25.42
N PRO A 213 13.27 -10.13 -26.00
CA PRO A 213 14.29 -9.11 -25.70
C PRO A 213 14.01 -8.34 -24.40
N SER A 214 15.08 -7.83 -23.79
CA SER A 214 15.02 -7.05 -22.55
C SER A 214 14.23 -5.75 -22.74
N ARG A 215 13.40 -5.41 -21.74
CA ARG A 215 12.59 -4.19 -21.73
C ARG A 215 13.46 -2.95 -21.45
N PRO A 216 13.15 -1.77 -22.01
CA PRO A 216 13.81 -0.54 -21.63
C PRO A 216 13.72 -0.30 -20.11
N PRO A 217 14.82 0.06 -19.43
CA PRO A 217 14.84 0.23 -17.99
C PRO A 217 13.93 1.39 -17.58
N LEU A 218 13.15 1.18 -16.53
CA LEU A 218 12.30 2.21 -15.98
C LEU A 218 13.14 3.23 -15.22
N GLN A 219 12.92 4.50 -15.57
CA GLN A 219 13.57 5.64 -14.94
C GLN A 219 12.79 6.11 -13.72
N TRP A 220 13.51 6.65 -12.73
CA TRP A 220 12.93 7.14 -11.49
C TRP A 220 11.95 8.30 -11.72
N GLU A 221 12.27 9.18 -12.67
CA GLU A 221 11.48 10.36 -13.03
C GLU A 221 10.08 9.93 -13.45
N ARG A 222 10.00 8.94 -14.35
CA ARG A 222 8.75 8.34 -14.80
C ARG A 222 7.95 7.72 -13.64
N VAL A 223 8.61 7.10 -12.67
CA VAL A 223 7.96 6.53 -11.47
C VAL A 223 7.40 7.61 -10.53
N VAL A 224 8.06 8.76 -10.44
CA VAL A 224 7.62 9.89 -9.61
C VAL A 224 6.53 10.70 -10.27
N GLU A 225 6.55 10.81 -11.59
CA GLU A 225 5.53 11.48 -12.42
C GLU A 225 4.17 10.79 -12.38
N TYR A 226 4.12 9.51 -11.96
CA TYR A 226 2.87 8.81 -11.68
C TYR A 226 2.14 9.46 -10.50
N ALA A 227 1.35 10.48 -10.82
CA ALA A 227 0.52 11.23 -9.88
C ALA A 227 -0.80 10.49 -9.59
N PHE A 228 -1.27 9.68 -10.54
CA PHE A 228 -2.48 8.89 -10.43
C PHE A 228 -2.20 7.40 -10.63
N LEU A 229 -2.99 6.56 -9.98
CA LEU A 229 -2.97 5.10 -10.16
C LEU A 229 -3.14 4.69 -11.63
N SER A 230 -3.87 5.50 -12.40
CA SER A 230 -4.10 5.32 -13.83
C SER A 230 -2.85 5.44 -14.70
N ASP A 231 -1.82 6.12 -14.19
CA ASP A 231 -0.60 6.38 -14.95
C ASP A 231 0.41 5.24 -14.75
N PHE A 232 0.21 4.39 -13.73
CA PHE A 232 1.05 3.23 -13.46
C PHE A 232 0.73 2.09 -14.45
N ASP A 233 1.01 2.28 -15.73
CA ASP A 233 0.79 1.28 -16.79
C ASP A 233 1.65 0.00 -16.65
N LEU A 234 2.52 -0.07 -15.62
CA LEU A 234 3.24 -1.30 -15.25
C LEU A 234 2.32 -2.44 -14.81
N LEU A 235 1.10 -2.13 -14.38
CA LEU A 235 0.10 -3.11 -13.92
C LEU A 235 -0.45 -4.01 -15.04
N ARG A 236 -0.18 -3.66 -16.30
CA ARG A 236 -0.73 -4.38 -17.46
C ARG A 236 -0.10 -5.76 -17.69
N ASP A 237 1.09 -6.01 -17.14
CA ASP A 237 1.88 -7.20 -17.49
C ASP A 237 1.72 -8.38 -16.52
N VAL A 238 1.11 -8.23 -15.34
CA VAL A 238 1.47 -9.17 -14.28
C VAL A 238 0.73 -10.50 -14.35
N ARG A 239 -0.57 -10.56 -14.69
CA ARG A 239 -1.29 -11.86 -14.70
C ARG A 239 -2.48 -11.91 -15.66
N GLN A 240 -3.18 -10.80 -15.82
CA GLN A 240 -4.31 -10.65 -16.72
C GLN A 240 -4.17 -9.29 -17.38
N ASP A 241 -4.21 -9.26 -18.71
CA ASP A 241 -4.20 -7.99 -19.43
C ASP A 241 -5.53 -7.26 -19.16
N MET A 242 -5.50 -6.32 -18.22
CA MET A 242 -6.64 -5.49 -17.86
C MET A 242 -6.85 -4.33 -18.84
N SER A 243 -6.09 -4.26 -19.93
CA SER A 243 -6.21 -3.19 -20.95
C SER A 243 -7.61 -3.11 -21.56
N GLY A 244 -8.35 -4.23 -21.59
CA GLY A 244 -9.74 -4.29 -22.05
C GLY A 244 -10.77 -3.82 -21.01
N CYS A 245 -10.42 -3.71 -19.73
CA CYS A 245 -11.34 -3.34 -18.67
C CYS A 245 -11.53 -1.82 -18.63
N LYS A 246 -12.75 -1.35 -18.92
CA LYS A 246 -13.08 0.09 -18.93
C LYS A 246 -12.76 0.79 -17.60
N TRP A 247 -12.94 0.11 -16.46
CA TRP A 247 -12.65 0.65 -15.13
C TRP A 247 -11.17 0.87 -14.84
N ALA A 248 -10.27 0.14 -15.53
CA ALA A 248 -8.83 0.29 -15.39
C ALA A 248 -8.28 1.48 -16.20
N THR A 249 -9.06 2.01 -17.16
CA THR A 249 -8.66 3.18 -17.96
C THR A 249 -8.62 4.46 -17.11
N PRO A 250 -7.75 5.43 -17.43
CA PRO A 250 -7.70 6.71 -16.71
C PRO A 250 -9.05 7.45 -16.70
N ALA A 251 -9.75 7.43 -17.83
CA ALA A 251 -11.08 8.03 -17.97
C ALA A 251 -12.14 7.28 -17.14
N GLY A 252 -12.13 5.94 -17.16
CA GLY A 252 -13.02 5.09 -16.36
C GLY A 252 -12.84 5.31 -14.86
N ARG A 253 -11.59 5.33 -14.38
CA ARG A 253 -11.24 5.67 -12.98
C ARG A 253 -11.79 7.03 -12.57
N LYS A 254 -11.56 8.07 -13.38
CA LYS A 254 -12.03 9.44 -13.09
C LYS A 254 -13.55 9.52 -13.02
N ALA A 255 -14.25 8.79 -13.90
CA ALA A 255 -15.71 8.71 -13.89
C ALA A 255 -16.21 8.01 -12.61
N MET A 256 -15.60 6.87 -12.27
CA MET A 256 -15.92 6.10 -11.06
C MET A 256 -15.69 6.91 -9.77
N ASP A 257 -14.56 7.61 -9.66
CA ASP A 257 -14.26 8.51 -8.55
C ASP A 257 -15.31 9.62 -8.41
N THR A 258 -15.70 10.22 -9.54
CA THR A 258 -16.73 11.27 -9.56
C THR A 258 -18.07 10.71 -9.09
N TYR A 259 -18.48 9.54 -9.62
CA TYR A 259 -19.71 8.85 -9.23
C TYR A 259 -19.76 8.56 -7.71
N PHE A 260 -18.72 7.93 -7.16
CA PHE A 260 -18.70 7.61 -5.73
C PHE A 260 -18.60 8.86 -4.85
N LYS A 261 -17.89 9.91 -5.28
CA LYS A 261 -17.91 11.21 -4.57
C LYS A 261 -19.32 11.81 -4.50
N ILE A 262 -20.07 11.77 -5.59
CA ILE A 262 -21.47 12.24 -5.62
C ILE A 262 -22.35 11.41 -4.69
N CYS A 263 -22.21 10.08 -4.70
CA CYS A 263 -22.95 9.20 -3.78
C CYS A 263 -22.65 9.54 -2.32
N ARG A 264 -21.36 9.69 -1.96
CA ARG A 264 -20.95 10.08 -0.60
C ARG A 264 -21.40 11.48 -0.22
N ALA A 265 -21.43 12.43 -1.17
CA ALA A 265 -21.95 13.77 -0.91
C ALA A 265 -23.44 13.76 -0.58
N LYS A 266 -24.25 12.96 -1.30
CA LYS A 266 -25.68 12.75 -1.00
C LYS A 266 -25.88 12.14 0.39
N GLU A 267 -25.08 11.15 0.77
CA GLU A 267 -25.09 10.56 2.12
C GLU A 267 -24.70 11.58 3.21
N GLU A 268 -23.65 12.36 2.95
CA GLU A 268 -23.18 13.36 3.91
C GLU A 268 -24.21 14.47 4.13
N ILE A 269 -24.98 14.87 3.11
CA ILE A 269 -26.12 15.79 3.31
C ILE A 269 -27.15 15.22 4.29
N LYS A 270 -27.58 13.95 4.11
CA LYS A 270 -28.51 13.29 5.02
C LYS A 270 -27.96 13.26 6.45
N ARG A 271 -26.69 12.93 6.60
CA ARG A 271 -26.00 12.90 7.90
C ARG A 271 -25.92 14.29 8.53
N LEU A 272 -25.58 15.31 7.75
CA LEU A 272 -25.49 16.69 8.21
C LEU A 272 -26.86 17.21 8.65
N ASN A 273 -27.95 16.90 7.94
CA ASN A 273 -29.30 17.27 8.36
C ASN A 273 -29.62 16.75 9.77
N ILE A 274 -29.30 15.48 10.05
CA ILE A 274 -29.48 14.88 11.38
C ILE A 274 -28.61 15.58 12.43
N LYS A 275 -27.32 15.82 12.11
CA LYS A 275 -26.39 16.47 13.04
C LYS A 275 -26.82 17.90 13.36
N ILE A 276 -27.23 18.67 12.37
CA ILE A 276 -27.71 20.06 12.53
C ILE A 276 -28.91 20.07 13.48
N HIS A 277 -29.92 19.24 13.20
CA HIS A 277 -31.10 19.16 14.04
C HIS A 277 -30.79 18.73 15.49
N ARG A 278 -29.89 17.76 15.69
CA ARG A 278 -29.42 17.37 17.03
C ARG A 278 -28.73 18.50 17.77
N ILE A 279 -27.90 19.28 17.08
CA ILE A 279 -27.20 20.43 17.69
C ILE A 279 -28.22 21.49 18.10
N ILE A 280 -29.20 21.80 17.24
CA ILE A 280 -30.26 22.78 17.55
C ILE A 280 -31.09 22.34 18.75
N THR A 281 -31.54 21.08 18.75
CA THR A 281 -32.31 20.51 19.85
C THR A 281 -31.52 20.52 21.15
N TYR A 282 -30.24 20.15 21.11
CA TYR A 282 -29.34 20.22 22.26
C TYR A 282 -29.19 21.64 22.79
N MET A 283 -28.96 22.64 21.92
CA MET A 283 -28.86 24.04 22.33
C MET A 283 -30.13 24.51 23.03
N HIS A 284 -31.30 24.18 22.49
CA HIS A 284 -32.59 24.54 23.08
C HIS A 284 -32.83 23.87 24.44
N ILE A 285 -32.63 22.55 24.52
CA ILE A 285 -32.82 21.79 25.77
C ILE A 285 -31.87 22.31 26.85
N GLU A 286 -30.60 22.54 26.52
CA GLU A 286 -29.62 23.07 27.47
C GLU A 286 -30.01 24.48 27.93
N GLU A 287 -30.47 25.36 27.03
CA GLU A 287 -30.95 26.70 27.39
C GLU A 287 -32.13 26.65 28.36
N VAL A 288 -33.18 25.87 28.03
CA VAL A 288 -34.36 25.70 28.89
C VAL A 288 -33.97 25.10 30.24
N HIS A 289 -33.08 24.11 30.24
CA HIS A 289 -32.60 23.47 31.46
C HIS A 289 -31.89 24.47 32.38
N LEU A 290 -30.95 25.25 31.83
CA LEU A 290 -30.19 26.23 32.59
C LEU A 290 -31.09 27.34 33.14
N GLN A 291 -32.06 27.84 32.34
CA GLN A 291 -33.04 28.83 32.80
C GLN A 291 -33.93 28.28 33.93
N HIS A 292 -34.39 27.04 33.82
CA HIS A 292 -35.18 26.40 34.87
C HIS A 292 -34.39 26.23 36.17
N ARG A 293 -33.14 25.74 36.08
CA ARG A 293 -32.26 25.56 37.24
C ARG A 293 -31.90 26.89 37.91
N GLU A 294 -31.65 27.94 37.13
CA GLU A 294 -31.42 29.30 37.64
C GLU A 294 -32.61 29.78 38.48
N ARG A 295 -33.84 29.65 37.97
CA ARG A 295 -35.06 30.07 38.68
C ARG A 295 -35.30 29.27 39.96
N LEU A 296 -35.13 27.94 39.90
CA LEU A 296 -35.36 27.06 41.05
C LEU A 296 -34.39 27.35 42.20
N LEU A 297 -33.12 27.61 41.87
CA LEU A 297 -32.07 27.84 42.87
C LEU A 297 -32.00 29.30 43.34
N ALA A 298 -32.66 30.25 42.67
CA ALA A 298 -32.63 31.66 43.03
C ALA A 298 -33.07 31.91 44.48
N ALA A 299 -34.07 31.17 44.98
CA ALA A 299 -34.59 31.31 46.33
C ALA A 299 -33.76 30.56 47.39
N THR A 300 -33.21 29.39 47.04
CA THR A 300 -32.54 28.50 48.01
C THR A 300 -31.02 28.69 48.05
N ASN A 301 -30.39 29.01 46.91
CA ASN A 301 -28.95 29.21 46.79
C ASN A 301 -28.62 30.26 45.71
N PRO A 302 -28.66 31.56 46.06
CA PRO A 302 -28.46 32.65 45.11
C PRO A 302 -27.05 32.69 44.51
N ALA A 303 -26.02 32.25 45.25
CA ALA A 303 -24.65 32.19 44.76
C ALA A 303 -24.49 31.20 43.61
N LEU A 304 -25.09 30.00 43.73
CA LEU A 304 -25.08 29.00 42.66
C LEU A 304 -25.93 29.44 41.46
N ALA A 305 -27.07 30.10 41.70
CA ALA A 305 -27.91 30.66 40.65
C ALA A 305 -27.15 31.72 39.81
N LEU A 306 -26.35 32.58 40.46
CA LEU A 306 -25.48 33.55 39.78
C LEU A 306 -24.44 32.88 38.87
N GLN A 307 -23.84 31.76 39.32
CA GLN A 307 -22.87 30.99 38.52
C GLN A 307 -23.54 30.35 37.30
N ILE A 308 -24.72 29.74 37.48
CA ILE A 308 -25.52 29.18 36.38
C ILE A 308 -25.89 30.28 35.38
N SER A 309 -26.32 31.46 35.86
CA SER A 309 -26.64 32.62 35.02
C SER A 309 -25.44 33.10 34.21
N SER A 310 -24.26 33.12 34.82
CA SER A 310 -23.01 33.54 34.14
C SER A 310 -22.58 32.51 33.09
N TYR A 311 -22.69 31.22 33.39
CA TYR A 311 -22.45 30.14 32.43
C TYR A 311 -23.43 30.19 31.25
N ARG A 312 -24.75 30.32 31.53
CA ARG A 312 -25.81 30.44 30.52
C ARG A 312 -25.56 31.61 29.57
N ARG A 313 -25.29 32.81 30.10
CA ARG A 313 -24.98 34.01 29.28
C ARG A 313 -23.76 33.80 28.39
N GLY A 314 -22.76 33.05 28.84
CA GLY A 314 -21.62 32.65 28.02
C GLY A 314 -22.05 31.77 26.84
N ARG A 315 -22.86 30.75 27.10
CA ARG A 315 -23.37 29.79 26.10
C ARG A 315 -24.32 30.44 25.09
N GLU A 316 -25.22 31.31 25.53
CA GLU A 316 -26.18 32.02 24.66
C GLU A 316 -25.50 32.80 23.54
N ARG A 317 -24.35 33.43 23.81
CA ARG A 317 -23.56 34.11 22.77
C ARG A 317 -23.12 33.16 21.67
N PHE A 318 -22.67 31.96 22.03
CA PHE A 318 -22.30 30.93 21.06
C PHE A 318 -23.52 30.37 20.34
N TYR A 319 -24.65 30.15 21.04
CA TYR A 319 -25.88 29.65 20.41
C TYR A 319 -26.44 30.64 19.40
N ALA A 320 -26.46 31.93 19.72
CA ALA A 320 -26.86 32.98 18.78
C ALA A 320 -25.98 32.95 17.51
N LEU A 321 -24.66 32.78 17.65
CA LEU A 321 -23.75 32.66 16.51
C LEU A 321 -24.03 31.39 15.69
N HIS A 322 -24.22 30.24 16.34
CA HIS A 322 -24.53 28.98 15.67
C HIS A 322 -25.87 29.03 14.95
N MET A 323 -26.91 29.55 15.59
CA MET A 323 -28.22 29.75 14.98
C MET A 323 -28.15 30.68 13.78
N ARG A 324 -27.44 31.81 13.85
CA ARG A 324 -27.21 32.68 12.67
C ARG A 324 -26.56 31.94 11.50
N ARG A 325 -25.57 31.07 11.79
CA ARG A 325 -24.92 30.25 10.75
C ARG A 325 -25.84 29.19 10.17
N PHE A 326 -26.67 28.55 11.00
CA PHE A 326 -27.66 27.59 10.52
C PHE A 326 -28.75 28.29 9.69
N TYR A 327 -29.23 29.45 10.11
CA TYR A 327 -30.17 30.25 9.32
C TYR A 327 -29.58 30.67 7.97
N ALA A 328 -28.33 31.16 7.96
CA ALA A 328 -27.65 31.45 6.70
C ALA A 328 -27.53 30.20 5.81
N LEU A 329 -27.31 29.03 6.40
CA LEU A 329 -27.29 27.76 5.68
C LEU A 329 -28.67 27.34 5.13
N SER A 330 -29.78 27.60 5.84
CA SER A 330 -31.13 27.31 5.31
C SER A 330 -31.51 28.13 4.10
N LEU A 331 -30.87 29.28 3.91
CA LEU A 331 -31.10 30.12 2.74
C LEU A 331 -30.37 29.61 1.50
N ASP A 332 -29.43 28.66 1.64
CA ASP A 332 -28.74 28.08 0.49
C ASP A 332 -29.74 27.18 -0.31
N PRO A 333 -29.83 27.30 -1.65
CA PRO A 333 -30.86 26.67 -2.48
C PRO A 333 -30.85 25.14 -2.51
N GLY A 334 -29.83 24.50 -1.93
CA GLY A 334 -29.74 23.04 -1.79
C GLY A 334 -29.97 22.52 -0.36
N PHE A 335 -30.37 23.37 0.58
CA PHE A 335 -30.60 22.95 1.96
C PHE A 335 -31.93 22.19 2.13
N THR A 336 -31.85 20.98 2.65
CA THR A 336 -33.02 20.10 2.90
C THR A 336 -33.17 19.72 4.38
N GLY A 337 -32.43 20.37 5.28
CA GLY A 337 -32.47 20.07 6.71
C GLY A 337 -33.61 20.80 7.42
N ASN A 338 -33.81 20.47 8.71
CA ASN A 338 -34.76 21.18 9.56
C ASN A 338 -34.01 22.02 10.61
N ILE A 339 -34.38 23.30 10.74
CA ILE A 339 -33.83 24.25 11.73
C ILE A 339 -34.79 24.47 12.91
N GLY A 340 -35.99 23.88 12.85
CA GLY A 340 -36.89 23.82 13.98
C GLY A 340 -36.29 23.07 15.17
N VAL A 341 -36.72 23.50 16.35
CA VAL A 341 -36.54 22.75 17.59
C VAL A 341 -37.46 21.53 17.53
N GLY A 342 -36.90 20.34 17.78
CA GLY A 342 -37.63 19.07 17.79
C GLY A 342 -38.30 18.76 19.11
#